data_AF-A0A2N2JNF1-F1
#
_entry.id   AF-A0A2N2JNF1-F1
#
_cell.length_a   1.000
_cell.length_b   1.000
_cell.length_c   1.000
_cell.angle_alpha   90.00
_cell.angle_beta   90.00
_cell.angle_gamma   90.00
#
_symmetry.space_group_name_H-M   'P 1'
#
loop_
_entity.id
_entity.type
_entity.pdbx_description
1 polymer ?
#
loop_
_entity_poly.entity_id
_entity_poly.type
_entity_poly.pdbx_seq_one_letter_code
_entity_poly.pdbx_strand_id
1 'polypeptide(L)'
;MRRWTATLLALSCAVPAAAHAAPTWLPGVTRAVPLADTASRDAPVLEYAWGPRAQLSLGQTLGLVTWPGDGDGGVGVGVHLALSGLVALEDAHAKGAFPDELARVVGTLGGAFTFDMTPVFGAGGAFEIGVELGVERSRELVAAASDRVDLPFGPEDIPFGGGGLWLGVDVAWRLRLADAWVVNVRLADRIFTNGWPLMFGARAESQDVATFLDEGLAHQPSLAIGVRWAACASVQPVARLFFEGLIPSDDSAAEGYFLRGILGVAFPGDAGELLPFLSLDAGNGKGLLINRRELRFSVGVRHVFR
;
A
#
# COMPACT_ATOMS: atom_id res chain seq x y z
N MET A 1 -51.97 59.24 -1.50
CA MET A 1 -51.56 57.86 -1.17
C MET A 1 -50.25 57.55 -1.90
N ARG A 2 -49.22 57.19 -1.11
CA ARG A 2 -47.89 56.58 -1.38
C ARG A 2 -47.48 56.35 -2.86
N ARG A 3 -46.53 57.12 -3.42
CA ARG A 3 -45.06 56.88 -3.46
C ARG A 3 -44.65 55.41 -3.70
N TRP A 4 -44.36 55.07 -4.96
CA TRP A 4 -43.53 53.93 -5.34
C TRP A 4 -42.17 54.46 -5.75
N THR A 5 -41.21 54.28 -4.86
CA THR A 5 -39.81 54.67 -4.99
C THR A 5 -38.99 53.38 -5.06
N ALA A 6 -37.87 53.45 -5.78
CA ALA A 6 -36.72 52.54 -5.70
C ALA A 6 -36.80 51.22 -6.48
N THR A 7 -36.61 51.36 -7.79
CA THR A 7 -35.54 50.66 -8.51
C THR A 7 -34.21 50.88 -7.78
N LEU A 8 -33.69 49.91 -7.03
CA LEU A 8 -32.29 49.79 -6.63
C LEU A 8 -32.05 48.48 -5.87
N LEU A 9 -31.00 47.76 -6.30
CA LEU A 9 -30.38 46.59 -5.65
C LEU A 9 -31.15 45.25 -5.68
N ALA A 10 -31.11 44.61 -6.84
CA ALA A 10 -30.80 43.18 -6.93
C ALA A 10 -30.21 42.92 -8.34
N LEU A 11 -29.10 43.56 -8.73
CA LEU A 11 -27.76 42.95 -8.59
C LEU A 11 -27.62 41.95 -7.43
N SER A 12 -28.46 40.93 -7.41
CA SER A 12 -27.98 39.60 -7.07
C SER A 12 -27.09 39.20 -8.23
N CYS A 13 -25.83 39.61 -8.18
CA CYS A 13 -24.79 38.81 -8.80
C CYS A 13 -25.08 37.40 -8.32
N ALA A 14 -25.54 36.55 -9.24
CA ALA A 14 -25.35 35.13 -9.11
C ALA A 14 -23.84 34.98 -8.99
N VAL A 15 -23.33 35.06 -7.76
CA VAL A 15 -22.16 34.29 -7.39
C VAL A 15 -22.64 32.88 -7.68
N PRO A 16 -22.15 32.19 -8.73
CA PRO A 16 -22.37 30.76 -8.79
C PRO A 16 -21.87 30.27 -7.44
N ALA A 17 -22.78 29.83 -6.58
CA ALA A 17 -22.39 29.08 -5.41
C ALA A 17 -21.65 27.89 -6.03
N ALA A 18 -20.31 27.95 -6.03
CA ALA A 18 -19.48 26.81 -6.35
C ALA A 18 -20.08 25.70 -5.49
N ALA A 19 -20.76 24.76 -6.13
CA ALA A 19 -21.42 23.68 -5.45
C ALA A 19 -20.27 22.83 -4.92
N HIS A 20 -19.82 23.17 -3.72
CA HIS A 20 -18.70 22.47 -3.11
C HIS A 20 -19.11 21.02 -3.03
N ALA A 21 -18.35 20.16 -3.69
CA ALA A 21 -18.69 18.77 -3.79
C ALA A 21 -18.67 18.18 -2.36
N ALA A 22 -19.84 17.73 -1.91
CA ALA A 22 -20.04 17.33 -0.53
C ALA A 22 -19.16 16.11 -0.20
N PRO A 23 -18.62 16.02 1.03
CA PRO A 23 -17.87 14.84 1.44
C PRO A 23 -18.78 13.60 1.41
N THR A 24 -18.26 12.52 0.84
CA THR A 24 -18.90 11.21 0.88
C THR A 24 -18.37 10.44 2.10
N TRP A 25 -19.29 10.00 2.96
CA TRP A 25 -19.00 9.18 4.14
C TRP A 25 -19.42 7.74 3.86
N LEU A 26 -18.47 6.80 3.98
CA LEU A 26 -18.63 5.33 3.95
C LEU A 26 -19.68 4.72 2.98
N PRO A 27 -19.28 3.88 2.00
CA PRO A 27 -17.92 3.61 1.53
C PRO A 27 -17.45 4.75 0.61
N GLY A 28 -16.34 5.39 0.97
CA GLY A 28 -15.64 6.35 0.12
C GLY A 28 -14.58 5.68 -0.77
N VAL A 29 -14.14 6.38 -1.81
CA VAL A 29 -12.94 6.01 -2.56
C VAL A 29 -11.73 6.20 -1.67
N THR A 30 -10.94 5.13 -1.50
CA THR A 30 -9.82 5.10 -0.55
C THR A 30 -8.63 5.92 -0.98
N ARG A 31 -8.33 5.91 -2.28
CA ARG A 31 -7.22 6.61 -2.95
C ARG A 31 -7.55 6.83 -4.41
N ALA A 32 -7.02 7.88 -5.02
CA ALA A 32 -7.13 8.06 -6.46
C ALA A 32 -6.20 7.14 -7.23
N VAL A 33 -5.03 6.80 -6.64
CA VAL A 33 -4.09 5.80 -7.16
C VAL A 33 -4.06 4.59 -6.21
N PRO A 34 -4.89 3.55 -6.43
CA PRO A 34 -5.05 2.43 -5.50
C PRO A 34 -3.75 1.66 -5.26
N LEU A 35 -3.50 1.26 -4.02
CA LEU A 35 -2.45 0.29 -3.68
C LEU A 35 -2.64 -1.04 -4.41
N ALA A 36 -3.90 -1.41 -4.69
CA ALA A 36 -4.24 -2.60 -5.46
C ALA A 36 -3.71 -2.59 -6.91
N ASP A 37 -3.26 -1.44 -7.43
CA ASP A 37 -2.59 -1.33 -8.73
C ASP A 37 -1.09 -1.64 -8.69
N THR A 38 -0.57 -1.95 -7.51
CA THR A 38 0.84 -2.29 -7.29
C THR A 38 1.04 -3.78 -7.06
N ALA A 39 2.31 -4.19 -7.10
CA ALA A 39 2.76 -5.49 -6.61
C ALA A 39 3.25 -5.43 -5.14
N SER A 40 2.91 -4.36 -4.41
CA SER A 40 3.28 -4.20 -3.00
C SER A 40 2.81 -5.36 -2.15
N ARG A 41 3.57 -5.61 -1.08
CA ARG A 41 3.28 -6.66 -0.11
C ARG A 41 2.00 -6.45 0.71
N ASP A 42 1.56 -5.20 0.75
CA ASP A 42 0.43 -4.77 1.59
C ASP A 42 -0.80 -4.41 0.77
N ALA A 43 -0.72 -4.58 -0.56
CA ALA A 43 -1.91 -4.72 -1.37
C ALA A 43 -2.54 -6.09 -1.02
N PRO A 44 -3.89 -6.23 -1.05
CA PRO A 44 -4.53 -7.53 -1.00
C PRO A 44 -4.13 -8.34 -2.25
N VAL A 45 -2.98 -8.97 -2.17
CA VAL A 45 -2.43 -9.95 -3.07
C VAL A 45 -2.32 -11.21 -2.25
N LEU A 46 -2.51 -12.37 -2.86
CA LEU A 46 -1.98 -13.60 -2.29
C LEU A 46 -0.45 -13.46 -2.31
N GLU A 47 0.06 -12.95 -1.20
CA GLU A 47 1.47 -12.68 -0.89
C GLU A 47 2.21 -13.98 -0.69
N TYR A 48 3.52 -13.93 -0.89
CA TYR A 48 4.45 -15.03 -0.63
C TYR A 48 5.65 -14.47 0.12
N ALA A 49 5.80 -14.77 1.40
CA ALA A 49 7.04 -14.57 2.13
C ALA A 49 7.50 -15.92 2.69
N TRP A 50 8.80 -16.13 2.55
CA TRP A 50 9.61 -17.17 3.19
C TRP A 50 9.20 -18.63 3.15
N GLY A 51 9.79 -19.39 2.23
CA GLY A 51 9.82 -20.85 2.25
C GLY A 51 8.63 -21.60 2.88
N PRO A 52 7.37 -21.46 2.42
CA PRO A 52 6.31 -22.44 2.68
C PRO A 52 5.83 -23.07 1.35
N ARG A 53 5.16 -24.22 1.36
CA ARG A 53 4.50 -24.71 0.11
C ARG A 53 3.07 -24.18 -0.03
N ALA A 54 2.58 -23.37 0.92
CA ALA A 54 1.28 -22.69 0.87
C ALA A 54 1.20 -21.42 1.74
N GLN A 55 0.41 -20.43 1.30
CA GLN A 55 0.12 -19.17 2.00
C GLN A 55 -1.31 -18.71 1.67
N LEU A 56 -1.98 -18.04 2.62
CA LEU A 56 -3.28 -17.42 2.43
C LEU A 56 -3.28 -16.00 3.00
N SER A 57 -3.78 -15.02 2.26
CA SER A 57 -3.94 -13.66 2.76
C SER A 57 -5.33 -13.10 2.47
N LEU A 58 -5.77 -12.22 3.36
CA LEU A 58 -6.98 -11.43 3.24
C LEU A 58 -6.64 -9.99 3.61
N GLY A 59 -6.88 -9.07 2.68
CA GLY A 59 -6.73 -7.65 2.92
C GLY A 59 -7.98 -6.89 2.54
N GLN A 60 -8.29 -5.85 3.31
CA GLN A 60 -9.40 -4.94 3.04
C GLN A 60 -8.95 -3.51 3.31
N THR A 61 -9.40 -2.59 2.45
CA THR A 61 -9.24 -1.15 2.62
C THR A 61 -10.63 -0.53 2.58
N LEU A 62 -11.01 0.20 3.63
CA LEU A 62 -12.28 0.88 3.78
C LEU A 62 -12.06 2.39 3.70
N GLY A 63 -12.67 3.06 2.71
CA GLY A 63 -12.64 4.51 2.61
C GLY A 63 -13.64 5.11 3.59
N LEU A 64 -13.13 5.80 4.61
CA LEU A 64 -13.93 6.43 5.65
C LEU A 64 -14.56 7.72 5.14
N VAL A 65 -13.75 8.56 4.47
CA VAL A 65 -14.13 9.87 3.97
C VAL A 65 -13.49 10.10 2.62
N THR A 66 -14.27 10.63 1.67
CA THR A 66 -13.76 11.22 0.44
C THR A 66 -14.30 12.63 0.31
N TRP A 67 -13.41 13.60 0.29
CA TRP A 67 -13.71 14.97 -0.10
C TRP A 67 -13.22 15.16 -1.53
N PRO A 68 -14.10 15.14 -2.55
CA PRO A 68 -13.69 15.42 -3.92
C PRO A 68 -13.19 16.85 -4.06
N GLY A 69 -12.11 17.06 -4.82
CA GLY A 69 -11.61 18.40 -5.08
C GLY A 69 -12.53 19.15 -6.03
N ASP A 70 -12.89 20.39 -5.69
CA ASP A 70 -13.63 21.28 -6.58
C ASP A 70 -12.69 21.85 -7.64
N GLY A 71 -12.68 21.22 -8.81
CA GLY A 71 -11.83 21.58 -9.95
C GLY A 71 -12.63 22.19 -11.09
N ASP A 72 -13.33 23.30 -10.88
CA ASP A 72 -13.90 24.07 -12.00
C ASP A 72 -12.76 24.75 -12.79
N GLY A 73 -12.13 23.98 -13.68
CA GLY A 73 -11.09 24.46 -14.61
C GLY A 73 -9.67 24.59 -14.05
N GLY A 74 -9.35 23.95 -12.91
CA GLY A 74 -8.03 24.00 -12.27
C GLY A 74 -7.62 22.71 -11.53
N VAL A 75 -6.49 22.76 -10.80
CA VAL A 75 -6.00 21.65 -9.97
C VAL A 75 -6.92 21.47 -8.76
N GLY A 76 -7.89 20.57 -8.86
CA GLY A 76 -8.75 20.18 -7.73
C GLY A 76 -7.96 19.31 -6.74
N VAL A 77 -8.08 19.62 -5.44
CA VAL A 77 -7.45 18.82 -4.37
C VAL A 77 -8.51 17.96 -3.69
N GLY A 78 -8.47 16.66 -3.95
CA GLY A 78 -9.25 15.67 -3.22
C GLY A 78 -8.58 15.26 -1.91
N VAL A 79 -9.36 14.91 -0.89
CA VAL A 79 -8.88 14.36 0.38
C VAL A 79 -9.51 13.01 0.61
N HIS A 80 -8.70 12.03 0.99
CA HIS A 80 -9.15 10.68 1.30
C HIS A 80 -8.70 10.29 2.70
N LEU A 81 -9.56 9.60 3.44
CA LEU A 81 -9.22 8.94 4.69
C LEU A 81 -9.63 7.48 4.60
N ALA A 82 -8.72 6.56 4.91
CA ALA A 82 -8.96 5.12 4.79
C ALA A 82 -8.38 4.34 5.97
N LEU A 83 -9.04 3.25 6.31
CA LEU A 83 -8.55 2.22 7.22
C LEU A 83 -8.25 0.96 6.40
N SER A 84 -7.07 0.38 6.57
CA SER A 84 -6.73 -0.90 5.94
C SER A 84 -6.32 -1.94 6.97
N GLY A 85 -6.60 -3.20 6.65
CA GLY A 85 -6.11 -4.35 7.39
C GLY A 85 -5.70 -5.44 6.44
N LEU A 86 -4.61 -6.14 6.75
CA LEU A 86 -4.14 -7.33 6.08
C LEU A 86 -3.82 -8.40 7.12
N VAL A 87 -4.31 -9.61 6.88
CA VAL A 87 -3.90 -10.81 7.59
C VAL A 87 -3.34 -11.78 6.55
N ALA A 88 -2.13 -12.25 6.77
CA ALA A 88 -1.49 -13.27 5.96
C ALA A 88 -1.05 -14.43 6.86
N LEU A 89 -1.28 -15.65 6.39
CA LEU A 89 -0.98 -16.91 7.05
C LEU A 89 0.06 -17.66 6.22
N GLU A 90 1.12 -18.16 6.86
CA GLU A 90 2.31 -18.76 6.23
C GLU A 90 2.65 -20.11 6.92
N ASP A 91 3.18 -21.09 6.17
CA ASP A 91 3.50 -22.46 6.65
C ASP A 91 4.82 -22.99 6.06
N ALA A 92 5.92 -22.74 6.76
CA ALA A 92 7.28 -23.02 6.32
C ALA A 92 7.57 -24.51 6.03
N HIS A 93 6.73 -25.45 6.46
CA HIS A 93 7.01 -26.88 6.33
C HIS A 93 6.04 -27.68 5.43
N ALA A 94 4.76 -27.36 5.39
CA ALA A 94 3.73 -28.21 4.80
C ALA A 94 3.26 -27.80 3.39
N LYS A 95 2.70 -28.80 2.69
CA LYS A 95 2.03 -28.73 1.37
C LYS A 95 0.53 -28.38 1.47
N GLY A 96 0.02 -28.11 2.66
CA GLY A 96 -1.42 -28.01 2.94
C GLY A 96 -2.01 -26.69 2.47
N ALA A 97 -3.29 -26.64 2.11
CA ALA A 97 -3.92 -25.41 1.61
C ALA A 97 -4.18 -24.34 2.70
N PHE A 98 -4.02 -24.69 3.98
CA PHE A 98 -4.27 -23.83 5.13
C PHE A 98 -3.02 -23.78 6.02
N PRO A 99 -2.28 -22.66 5.98
CA PRO A 99 -1.08 -22.48 6.78
C PRO A 99 -1.40 -22.21 8.25
N ASP A 100 -0.65 -22.81 9.17
CA ASP A 100 -0.86 -22.70 10.63
C ASP A 100 0.40 -22.32 11.43
N GLU A 101 1.48 -21.88 10.77
CA GLU A 101 2.75 -21.65 11.44
C GLU A 101 2.99 -20.18 11.79
N LEU A 102 2.74 -19.28 10.85
CA LEU A 102 3.03 -17.86 10.99
C LEU A 102 1.82 -17.02 10.55
N ALA A 103 1.46 -16.02 11.36
CA ALA A 103 0.48 -14.99 11.03
C ALA A 103 1.16 -13.63 10.98
N ARG A 104 1.08 -12.98 9.83
CA ARG A 104 1.41 -11.56 9.67
C ARG A 104 0.13 -10.75 9.66
N VAL A 105 0.10 -9.72 10.48
CA VAL A 105 -1.02 -8.80 10.60
C VAL A 105 -0.50 -7.39 10.40
N VAL A 106 -1.07 -6.70 9.42
CA VAL A 106 -0.79 -5.28 9.15
C VAL A 106 -2.08 -4.50 9.31
N GLY A 107 -2.05 -3.40 10.05
CA GLY A 107 -3.16 -2.47 10.18
C GLY A 107 -2.69 -1.06 9.88
N THR A 108 -3.46 -0.30 9.09
CA THR A 108 -3.09 1.05 8.70
C THR A 108 -4.27 2.03 8.78
N LEU A 109 -3.96 3.27 9.18
CA LEU A 109 -4.82 4.44 9.06
C LEU A 109 -4.10 5.45 8.18
N GLY A 110 -4.66 5.72 7.00
CA GLY A 110 -4.03 6.54 5.98
C GLY A 110 -4.89 7.72 5.54
N GLY A 111 -4.25 8.85 5.30
CA GLY A 111 -4.81 10.01 4.63
C GLY A 111 -4.08 10.28 3.32
N ALA A 112 -4.78 10.76 2.29
CA ALA A 112 -4.16 11.12 1.03
C ALA A 112 -4.76 12.40 0.42
N PHE A 113 -3.89 13.23 -0.14
CA PHE A 113 -4.25 14.39 -0.95
C PHE A 113 -4.08 14.02 -2.42
N THR A 114 -5.14 14.13 -3.20
CA THR A 114 -5.15 13.85 -4.64
C THR A 114 -5.22 15.16 -5.40
N PHE A 115 -4.43 15.28 -6.44
CA PHE A 115 -4.43 16.38 -7.39
C PHE A 115 -4.86 15.85 -8.75
N ASP A 116 -5.88 16.45 -9.36
CA ASP A 116 -6.22 16.16 -10.75
C ASP A 116 -5.10 16.66 -11.66
N MET A 117 -4.48 15.72 -12.37
CA MET A 117 -3.37 15.98 -13.28
C MET A 117 -3.78 15.68 -14.72
N THR A 118 -5.07 15.62 -15.03
CA THR A 118 -5.58 15.39 -16.38
C THR A 118 -4.94 16.29 -17.45
N PRO A 119 -4.70 17.59 -17.21
CA PRO A 119 -4.03 18.46 -18.18
C PRO A 119 -2.57 18.07 -18.49
N VAL A 120 -1.90 17.35 -17.59
CA VAL A 120 -0.47 17.01 -17.68
C VAL A 120 -0.27 15.53 -18.04
N PHE A 121 -1.10 14.65 -17.47
CA PHE A 121 -0.96 13.20 -17.52
C PHE A 121 -2.05 12.52 -18.36
N GLY A 122 -2.91 13.29 -19.04
CA GLY A 122 -4.01 12.78 -19.85
C GLY A 122 -5.24 12.39 -19.04
N ALA A 123 -6.31 11.99 -19.73
CA ALA A 123 -7.62 11.73 -19.12
C ALA A 123 -7.55 10.74 -17.93
N GLY A 124 -7.95 11.21 -16.74
CA GLY A 124 -7.92 10.43 -15.51
C GLY A 124 -6.55 10.38 -14.83
N GLY A 125 -5.61 11.23 -15.27
CA GLY A 125 -4.31 11.39 -14.66
C GLY A 125 -4.40 12.01 -13.27
N ALA A 126 -3.61 11.49 -12.33
CA ALA A 126 -3.66 11.92 -10.94
C ALA A 126 -2.26 11.96 -10.33
N PHE A 127 -2.07 12.84 -9.36
CA PHE A 127 -0.95 12.83 -8.44
C PHE A 127 -1.48 12.73 -7.01
N GLU A 128 -0.85 11.95 -6.16
CA GLU A 128 -1.29 11.70 -4.79
C GLU A 128 -0.11 11.86 -3.84
N ILE A 129 -0.34 12.51 -2.70
CA ILE A 129 0.58 12.52 -1.55
C ILE A 129 -0.15 11.89 -0.38
N GLY A 130 0.41 10.82 0.17
CA GLY A 130 -0.16 10.07 1.27
C GLY A 130 0.69 10.12 2.54
N VAL A 131 0.01 10.06 3.68
CA VAL A 131 0.59 9.81 4.99
C VAL A 131 -0.20 8.70 5.66
N GLU A 132 0.50 7.77 6.28
CA GLU A 132 -0.11 6.59 6.89
C GLU A 132 0.53 6.28 8.24
N LEU A 133 -0.28 5.90 9.22
CA LEU A 133 0.19 5.30 10.45
C LEU A 133 -0.14 3.83 10.37
N GLY A 134 0.83 2.98 10.69
CA GLY A 134 0.60 1.55 10.65
C GLY A 134 1.28 0.79 11.76
N VAL A 135 0.81 -0.43 11.92
CA VAL A 135 1.39 -1.44 12.77
C VAL A 135 1.53 -2.71 11.96
N GLU A 136 2.70 -3.31 12.02
CA GLU A 136 2.97 -4.63 11.49
C GLU A 136 3.38 -5.57 12.62
N ARG A 137 2.75 -6.73 12.70
CA ARG A 137 3.10 -7.78 13.65
C ARG A 137 3.20 -9.11 12.92
N SER A 138 4.28 -9.82 13.19
CA SER A 138 4.43 -11.22 12.80
C SER A 138 4.37 -12.07 14.05
N ARG A 139 3.56 -13.12 14.04
CA ARG A 139 3.34 -13.99 15.19
C ARG A 139 3.36 -15.44 14.78
N GLU A 140 4.10 -16.25 15.52
CA GLU A 140 4.01 -17.70 15.43
C GLU A 140 2.66 -18.19 15.98
N LEU A 141 1.97 -19.01 15.20
CA LEU A 141 0.67 -19.60 15.52
C LEU A 141 0.81 -20.97 16.22
N VAL A 142 1.94 -21.66 16.07
CA VAL A 142 2.16 -22.97 16.69
C VAL A 142 2.49 -22.83 18.18
N ALA A 143 1.68 -23.47 19.03
CA ALA A 143 1.81 -23.38 20.49
C ALA A 143 2.86 -24.33 21.10
N ALA A 144 3.28 -25.37 20.37
CA ALA A 144 4.22 -26.38 20.86
C ALA A 144 5.67 -26.01 20.50
N ALA A 145 6.53 -25.90 21.51
CA ALA A 145 7.96 -25.61 21.34
C ALA A 145 8.70 -26.61 20.42
N SER A 146 8.18 -27.83 20.28
CA SER A 146 8.75 -28.91 19.46
C SER A 146 8.49 -28.77 17.96
N ASP A 147 7.48 -27.99 17.59
CA ASP A 147 7.07 -27.75 16.20
C ASP A 147 7.42 -26.33 15.76
N ARG A 148 8.17 -25.60 16.61
CA ARG A 148 8.70 -24.29 16.25
C ARG A 148 9.66 -24.44 15.11
N VAL A 149 9.48 -23.59 14.10
CA VAL A 149 10.46 -23.47 13.04
C VAL A 149 11.71 -22.86 13.66
N ASP A 150 12.76 -23.65 13.82
CA ASP A 150 14.09 -23.14 14.12
C ASP A 150 14.59 -22.42 12.86
N LEU A 151 14.17 -21.17 12.74
CA LEU A 151 14.61 -20.28 11.69
C LEU A 151 16.09 -20.02 11.94
N PRO A 152 17.01 -20.42 11.03
CA PRO A 152 18.44 -20.30 11.27
C PRO A 152 18.85 -18.83 11.17
N PHE A 153 18.60 -18.10 12.25
CA PHE A 153 19.00 -16.72 12.39
C PHE A 153 20.52 -16.64 12.55
N GLY A 154 21.16 -15.90 11.64
CA GLY A 154 22.56 -15.55 11.73
C GLY A 154 22.76 -14.30 12.59
N PRO A 155 24.01 -14.03 13.00
CA PRO A 155 24.35 -12.81 13.75
C PRO A 155 24.23 -11.52 12.94
N GLU A 156 24.04 -11.60 11.61
CA GLU A 156 23.87 -10.44 10.70
C GLU A 156 22.41 -10.24 10.27
N ASP A 157 21.46 -10.90 10.95
CA ASP A 157 20.05 -10.84 10.61
C ASP A 157 19.38 -9.64 11.27
N ILE A 158 18.31 -9.13 10.65
CA ILE A 158 17.52 -8.01 11.20
C ILE A 158 16.94 -8.47 12.54
N PRO A 159 17.38 -7.87 13.66
CA PRO A 159 16.98 -8.32 14.98
C PRO A 159 15.47 -8.11 15.14
N PHE A 160 14.76 -9.05 15.77
CA PHE A 160 13.30 -8.95 16.03
C PHE A 160 12.36 -8.97 14.80
N GLY A 161 12.89 -8.98 13.56
CA GLY A 161 12.12 -9.13 12.32
C GLY A 161 11.62 -7.80 11.71
N GLY A 162 10.76 -7.90 10.68
CA GLY A 162 10.30 -6.78 9.85
C GLY A 162 9.06 -6.02 10.34
N GLY A 163 8.71 -6.13 11.62
CA GLY A 163 7.49 -5.55 12.18
C GLY A 163 7.72 -4.27 12.99
N GLY A 164 6.61 -3.65 13.43
CA GLY A 164 6.63 -2.48 14.30
C GLY A 164 5.53 -1.47 14.02
N LEU A 165 5.50 -0.43 14.84
CA LEU A 165 4.78 0.81 14.58
C LEU A 165 5.59 1.66 13.60
N TRP A 166 4.92 2.28 12.64
CA TRP A 166 5.57 3.11 11.64
C TRP A 166 4.73 4.28 11.18
N LEU A 167 5.43 5.31 10.69
CA LEU A 167 4.89 6.42 9.91
C LEU A 167 5.29 6.20 8.45
N GLY A 168 4.29 6.02 7.59
CA GLY A 168 4.42 5.88 6.16
C GLY A 168 4.21 7.23 5.48
N VAL A 169 5.06 7.53 4.50
CA VAL A 169 4.84 8.62 3.56
C VAL A 169 4.90 8.05 2.15
N ASP A 170 4.01 8.51 1.28
CA ASP A 170 3.99 8.05 -0.09
C ASP A 170 3.65 9.16 -1.07
N VAL A 171 4.15 9.01 -2.29
CA VAL A 171 3.75 9.81 -3.44
C VAL A 171 3.42 8.87 -4.59
N ALA A 172 2.32 9.13 -5.28
CA ALA A 172 1.87 8.28 -6.37
C ALA A 172 1.41 9.09 -7.58
N TRP A 173 1.58 8.51 -8.75
CA TRP A 173 1.17 9.08 -10.03
C TRP A 173 0.36 8.07 -10.80
N ARG A 174 -0.71 8.53 -11.46
CA ARG A 174 -1.38 7.83 -12.54
C ARG A 174 -1.19 8.63 -13.82
N LEU A 175 -0.59 7.99 -14.80
CA LEU A 175 -0.31 8.55 -16.12
C LEU A 175 -1.08 7.78 -17.18
N ARG A 176 -1.70 8.50 -18.11
CA ARG A 176 -2.30 7.93 -19.32
C ARG A 176 -1.43 8.28 -20.51
N LEU A 177 -0.57 7.34 -20.91
CA LEU A 177 0.39 7.57 -22.01
C LEU A 177 -0.27 7.56 -23.40
N ALA A 178 -1.39 6.83 -23.53
CA ALA A 178 -2.24 6.79 -24.71
C ALA A 178 -3.65 6.32 -24.31
N ASP A 179 -4.58 6.26 -25.26
CA ASP A 179 -5.95 5.78 -25.00
C ASP A 179 -5.99 4.38 -24.38
N ALA A 180 -4.99 3.55 -24.70
CA ALA A 180 -4.91 2.19 -24.22
C ALA A 180 -4.03 2.00 -22.97
N TRP A 181 -3.18 2.94 -22.56
CA TRP A 181 -2.13 2.65 -21.56
C TRP A 181 -2.27 3.52 -20.31
N VAL A 182 -2.42 2.87 -19.16
CA VAL A 182 -2.38 3.49 -17.83
C VAL A 182 -1.15 2.98 -17.09
N VAL A 183 -0.33 3.90 -16.61
CA VAL A 183 0.85 3.63 -15.81
C VAL A 183 0.64 4.24 -14.44
N ASN A 184 0.80 3.44 -13.39
CA ASN A 184 0.83 3.90 -12.01
C ASN A 184 2.27 3.80 -11.50
N VAL A 185 2.75 4.83 -10.82
CA VAL A 185 4.04 4.82 -10.13
C VAL A 185 3.79 5.23 -8.69
N ARG A 186 4.47 4.60 -7.74
CA ARG A 186 4.39 4.97 -6.32
C ARG A 186 5.77 4.85 -5.70
N LEU A 187 6.16 5.89 -4.97
CA LEU A 187 7.31 5.86 -4.07
C LEU A 187 6.76 5.95 -2.65
N ALA A 188 7.28 5.15 -1.75
CA ALA A 188 6.91 5.23 -0.34
C ALA A 188 8.12 4.97 0.55
N ASP A 189 8.04 5.42 1.80
CA ASP A 189 8.94 5.01 2.85
C ASP A 189 8.14 4.79 4.13
N ARG A 190 8.45 3.71 4.85
CA ARG A 190 7.95 3.50 6.21
C ARG A 190 9.09 3.73 7.17
N ILE A 191 8.87 4.67 8.08
CA ILE A 191 9.81 5.05 9.12
C ILE A 191 9.28 4.44 10.42
N PHE A 192 9.97 3.42 10.92
CA PHE A 192 9.58 2.72 12.14
C PHE A 192 9.93 3.54 13.37
N THR A 193 9.18 3.33 14.46
CA THR A 193 9.29 4.18 15.66
C THR A 193 10.64 4.06 16.36
N ASN A 194 11.27 2.89 16.32
CA ASN A 194 12.68 2.70 16.72
C ASN A 194 13.68 3.52 15.88
N GLY A 195 13.36 3.88 14.63
CA GLY A 195 14.20 4.70 13.76
C GLY A 195 14.13 6.20 14.09
N TRP A 196 13.11 6.66 14.83
CA TRP A 196 12.91 8.08 15.07
C TRP A 196 14.04 8.74 15.87
N PRO A 197 14.56 8.13 16.96
CA PRO A 197 15.72 8.69 17.66
C PRO A 197 16.97 8.79 16.77
N LEU A 198 17.16 7.87 15.81
CA LEU A 198 18.30 7.93 14.87
C LEU A 198 18.27 9.20 14.00
N MET A 199 17.09 9.70 13.63
CA MET A 199 16.94 10.95 12.87
C MET A 199 17.50 12.17 13.61
N PHE A 200 17.63 12.08 14.94
CA PHE A 200 18.15 13.14 15.81
C PHE A 200 19.51 12.78 16.43
N GLY A 201 20.18 11.74 15.96
CA GLY A 201 21.50 11.31 16.44
C GLY A 201 21.48 10.58 17.80
N ALA A 202 20.31 10.17 18.28
CA ALA A 202 20.09 9.52 19.57
C ALA A 202 20.05 7.99 19.43
N ARG A 203 21.23 7.38 19.21
CA ARG A 203 21.33 5.95 18.86
C ARG A 203 21.04 5.00 20.03
N ALA A 204 21.44 5.35 21.25
CA ALA A 204 21.18 4.50 22.41
C ALA A 204 19.66 4.37 22.65
N GLU A 205 18.95 5.49 22.50
CA GLU A 205 17.50 5.57 22.62
C GLU A 205 16.78 4.78 21.52
N SER A 206 17.35 4.74 20.30
CA SER A 206 16.84 3.88 19.22
C SER A 206 16.90 2.40 19.59
N GLN A 207 17.99 1.95 20.19
CA GLN A 207 18.16 0.55 20.63
C GLN A 207 17.21 0.19 21.77
N ASP A 208 16.97 1.11 22.70
CA ASP A 208 16.00 0.93 23.78
C ASP A 208 14.58 0.78 23.21
N VAL A 209 14.18 1.61 22.23
CA VAL A 209 12.87 1.51 21.57
C VAL A 209 12.75 0.22 20.76
N ALA A 210 13.78 -0.14 19.99
CA ALA A 210 13.83 -1.38 19.21
C ALA A 210 13.61 -2.61 20.10
N THR A 211 14.30 -2.66 21.25
CA THR A 211 14.16 -3.76 22.21
C THR A 211 12.81 -3.74 22.92
N PHE A 212 12.27 -2.56 23.24
CA PHE A 212 10.99 -2.44 23.94
C PHE A 212 9.79 -2.80 23.06
N LEU A 213 9.84 -2.48 21.77
CA LEU A 213 8.73 -2.70 20.83
C LEU A 213 8.88 -3.96 19.96
N ASP A 214 10.01 -4.66 20.11
CA ASP A 214 10.45 -5.76 19.25
C ASP A 214 10.50 -5.33 17.76
N GLU A 215 11.16 -4.19 17.48
CA GLU A 215 11.25 -3.57 16.15
C GLU A 215 12.68 -3.62 15.59
N GLY A 216 12.87 -4.26 14.44
CA GLY A 216 14.18 -4.45 13.82
C GLY A 216 14.56 -3.48 12.70
N LEU A 217 13.57 -2.95 12.01
CA LEU A 217 13.76 -2.05 10.87
C LEU A 217 13.73 -0.60 11.32
N ALA A 218 14.60 0.25 10.78
CA ALA A 218 14.48 1.70 10.93
C ALA A 218 13.69 2.31 9.75
N HIS A 219 13.97 1.83 8.53
CA HIS A 219 13.34 2.32 7.31
C HIS A 219 12.97 1.17 6.35
N GLN A 220 11.93 1.39 5.56
CA GLN A 220 11.49 0.47 4.51
C GLN A 220 11.06 1.27 3.27
N PRO A 221 12.03 1.79 2.49
CA PRO A 221 11.74 2.52 1.27
C PRO A 221 11.25 1.57 0.19
N SER A 222 10.29 2.01 -0.61
CA SER A 222 9.72 1.19 -1.69
C SER A 222 9.39 1.99 -2.95
N LEU A 223 9.42 1.27 -4.07
CA LEU A 223 9.04 1.72 -5.40
C LEU A 223 8.07 0.71 -6.00
N ALA A 224 6.91 1.17 -6.45
CA ALA A 224 5.99 0.38 -7.24
C ALA A 224 5.76 0.99 -8.61
N ILE A 225 5.68 0.14 -9.63
CA ILE A 225 5.30 0.52 -10.98
C ILE A 225 4.25 -0.46 -11.46
N GLY A 226 3.10 0.01 -11.90
CA GLY A 226 2.05 -0.78 -12.51
C GLY A 226 1.77 -0.28 -13.92
N VAL A 227 1.63 -1.18 -14.87
CA VAL A 227 1.21 -0.89 -16.23
C VAL A 227 -0.02 -1.72 -16.51
N ARG A 228 -1.06 -1.05 -16.99
CA ARG A 228 -2.29 -1.66 -17.47
C ARG A 228 -2.53 -1.19 -18.89
N TRP A 229 -2.86 -2.13 -19.77
CA TRP A 229 -3.24 -1.80 -21.13
C TRP A 229 -4.65 -2.30 -21.46
N ALA A 230 -5.48 -1.41 -21.98
CA ALA A 230 -6.84 -1.70 -22.40
C ALA A 230 -6.80 -2.36 -23.79
N ALA A 231 -6.62 -3.69 -23.81
CA ALA A 231 -6.78 -4.47 -25.03
C ALA A 231 -8.25 -4.43 -25.51
N CYS A 232 -9.20 -4.53 -24.57
CA CYS A 232 -10.61 -4.20 -24.75
C CYS A 232 -11.26 -3.82 -23.41
N ALA A 233 -12.56 -3.49 -23.44
CA ALA A 233 -13.30 -3.09 -22.23
C ALA A 233 -13.33 -4.17 -21.13
N SER A 234 -13.34 -5.45 -21.52
CA SER A 234 -13.48 -6.59 -20.60
C SER A 234 -12.17 -7.32 -20.29
N VAL A 235 -11.09 -7.02 -21.01
CA VAL A 235 -9.79 -7.70 -20.86
C VAL A 235 -8.68 -6.67 -20.89
N GLN A 236 -8.02 -6.53 -19.74
CA GLN A 236 -6.98 -5.53 -19.53
C GLN A 236 -5.75 -6.21 -18.97
N PRO A 237 -4.79 -6.61 -19.81
CA PRO A 237 -3.57 -7.18 -19.29
C PRO A 237 -2.81 -6.18 -18.38
N VAL A 238 -2.07 -6.72 -17.43
CA VAL A 238 -1.34 -5.96 -16.42
C VAL A 238 0.07 -6.51 -16.20
N ALA A 239 0.99 -5.59 -15.93
CA ALA A 239 2.35 -5.87 -15.48
C ALA A 239 2.66 -4.95 -14.30
N ARG A 240 3.11 -5.50 -13.17
CA ARG A 240 3.39 -4.72 -11.96
C ARG A 240 4.74 -5.13 -11.40
N LEU A 241 5.50 -4.15 -10.93
CA LEU A 241 6.76 -4.31 -10.27
C LEU A 241 6.68 -3.61 -8.90
N PHE A 242 7.30 -4.22 -7.91
CA PHE A 242 7.44 -3.65 -6.58
C PHE A 242 8.83 -3.97 -6.08
N PHE A 243 9.52 -2.96 -5.59
CA PHE A 243 10.81 -3.07 -4.94
C PHE A 243 10.70 -2.45 -3.56
N GLU A 244 11.36 -3.05 -2.58
CA GLU A 244 11.39 -2.60 -1.20
C GLU A 244 12.78 -2.85 -0.64
N GLY A 245 13.36 -1.84 0.02
CA GLY A 245 14.56 -1.97 0.83
C GLY A 245 14.18 -2.19 2.28
N LEU A 246 14.99 -2.94 3.02
CA LEU A 246 14.83 -3.23 4.44
C LEU A 246 16.09 -2.71 5.15
N ILE A 247 15.98 -1.56 5.81
CA ILE A 247 17.12 -0.92 6.45
C ILE A 247 17.01 -1.16 7.96
N PRO A 248 17.90 -1.97 8.56
CA PRO A 248 17.84 -2.26 9.98
C PRO A 248 18.20 -1.04 10.84
N SER A 249 17.74 -1.03 12.09
CA SER A 249 18.16 -0.03 13.08
C SER A 249 19.53 -0.32 13.70
N ASP A 250 19.99 -1.57 13.60
CA ASP A 250 21.28 -2.02 14.13
C ASP A 250 22.28 -2.27 13.00
N ASP A 251 23.45 -1.63 13.07
CA ASP A 251 24.57 -1.82 12.11
C ASP A 251 25.13 -3.25 12.11
N SER A 252 24.84 -4.07 13.13
CA SER A 252 25.22 -5.48 13.14
C SER A 252 24.45 -6.30 12.10
N ALA A 253 23.26 -5.84 11.71
CA ALA A 253 22.41 -6.48 10.72
C ALA A 253 22.70 -5.98 9.31
N ALA A 254 22.66 -6.89 8.34
CA ALA A 254 22.76 -6.53 6.94
C ALA A 254 21.44 -5.94 6.41
N GLU A 255 21.54 -4.96 5.51
CA GLU A 255 20.40 -4.48 4.72
C GLU A 255 19.78 -5.62 3.89
N GLY A 256 18.45 -5.56 3.75
CA GLY A 256 17.68 -6.45 2.90
C GLY A 256 17.01 -5.75 1.73
N TYR A 257 16.52 -6.53 0.77
CA TYR A 257 15.61 -6.06 -0.26
C TYR A 257 14.61 -7.14 -0.66
N PHE A 258 13.48 -6.68 -1.17
CA PHE A 258 12.47 -7.48 -1.81
C PHE A 258 12.13 -6.90 -3.19
N LEU A 259 11.97 -7.77 -4.17
CA LEU A 259 11.51 -7.45 -5.51
C LEU A 259 10.39 -8.42 -5.87
N ARG A 260 9.28 -7.88 -6.36
CA ARG A 260 8.18 -8.64 -6.93
C ARG A 260 7.84 -8.13 -8.32
N GLY A 261 7.66 -9.07 -9.24
CA GLY A 261 6.96 -8.87 -10.50
C GLY A 261 5.64 -9.62 -10.53
N ILE A 262 4.59 -9.01 -11.08
CA ILE A 262 3.30 -9.63 -11.35
C ILE A 262 2.97 -9.42 -12.83
N LEU A 263 2.57 -10.49 -13.51
CA LEU A 263 1.99 -10.44 -14.86
C LEU A 263 0.62 -11.09 -14.80
N GLY A 264 -0.40 -10.43 -15.35
CA GLY A 264 -1.75 -10.98 -15.29
C GLY A 264 -2.71 -10.33 -16.28
N VAL A 265 -3.99 -10.69 -16.13
CA VAL A 265 -5.07 -10.15 -16.94
C VAL A 265 -6.20 -9.74 -16.03
N ALA A 266 -6.51 -8.45 -16.00
CA ALA A 266 -7.66 -7.94 -15.28
C ALA A 266 -8.92 -8.08 -16.13
N PHE A 267 -9.99 -8.55 -15.48
CA PHE A 267 -11.34 -8.66 -16.00
C PHE A 267 -12.23 -7.72 -15.21
N PRO A 268 -12.42 -6.47 -15.68
CA PRO A 268 -13.33 -5.54 -15.04
C PRO A 268 -14.77 -6.02 -15.18
N GLY A 269 -15.54 -5.92 -14.10
CA GLY A 269 -16.98 -6.17 -14.07
C GLY A 269 -17.70 -5.17 -13.16
N ASP A 270 -19.01 -5.33 -13.05
CA ASP A 270 -19.87 -4.41 -12.30
C ASP A 270 -19.61 -4.47 -10.79
N ALA A 271 -19.32 -5.67 -10.25
CA ALA A 271 -19.08 -5.90 -8.82
C ALA A 271 -17.62 -5.69 -8.39
N GLY A 272 -16.72 -5.44 -9.34
CA GLY A 272 -15.29 -5.37 -9.05
C GLY A 272 -14.43 -5.81 -10.22
N GLU A 273 -13.20 -6.19 -9.90
CA GLU A 273 -12.20 -6.63 -10.87
C GLU A 273 -11.58 -7.94 -10.42
N LEU A 274 -11.58 -8.92 -11.33
CA LEU A 274 -10.87 -10.19 -11.14
C LEU A 274 -9.53 -10.14 -11.87
N LEU A 275 -8.45 -10.54 -11.20
CA LEU A 275 -7.11 -10.57 -11.76
C LEU A 275 -6.45 -11.92 -11.44
N PRO A 276 -6.54 -12.92 -12.33
CA PRO A 276 -5.58 -14.02 -12.35
C PRO A 276 -4.19 -13.50 -12.75
N PHE A 277 -3.15 -14.00 -12.07
CA PHE A 277 -1.78 -13.55 -12.28
C PHE A 277 -0.73 -14.64 -12.03
N LEU A 278 0.45 -14.40 -12.59
CA LEU A 278 1.72 -15.02 -12.27
C LEU A 278 2.56 -14.01 -11.49
N SER A 279 3.27 -14.45 -10.45
CA SER A 279 4.25 -13.60 -9.75
C SER A 279 5.64 -14.23 -9.73
N LEU A 280 6.64 -13.36 -9.75
CA LEU A 280 8.04 -13.67 -9.51
C LEU A 280 8.51 -12.84 -8.33
N ASP A 281 8.99 -13.49 -7.29
CA ASP A 281 9.53 -12.84 -6.10
C ASP A 281 11.03 -13.14 -5.98
N ALA A 282 11.79 -12.13 -5.59
CA ALA A 282 13.22 -12.22 -5.33
C ALA A 282 13.58 -11.36 -4.11
N GLY A 283 14.55 -11.78 -3.32
CA GLY A 283 15.01 -10.94 -2.21
C GLY A 283 16.26 -11.45 -1.52
N ASN A 284 16.82 -10.59 -0.68
CA ASN A 284 17.78 -10.91 0.35
C ASN A 284 17.40 -10.15 1.63
N GLY A 285 17.95 -10.51 2.77
CA GLY A 285 17.60 -9.85 4.03
C GLY A 285 16.92 -10.85 4.94
N LYS A 286 17.60 -11.24 5.99
CA LYS A 286 17.12 -12.26 6.91
C LYS A 286 16.46 -11.59 8.10
N GLY A 287 15.26 -12.07 8.44
CA GLY A 287 14.41 -11.51 9.48
C GLY A 287 12.95 -11.75 9.08
N LEU A 288 12.34 -12.80 9.63
CA LEU A 288 10.97 -13.34 9.43
C LEU A 288 10.35 -13.40 8.01
N LEU A 289 10.90 -12.77 6.97
CA LEU A 289 10.19 -12.52 5.71
C LEU A 289 10.98 -12.86 4.42
N ILE A 290 12.29 -13.12 4.47
CA ILE A 290 13.09 -13.49 3.27
C ILE A 290 14.30 -14.36 3.68
N ASN A 291 14.53 -15.51 3.02
CA ASN A 291 15.73 -16.33 3.23
C ASN A 291 16.73 -15.95 2.15
N ARG A 292 17.99 -16.29 2.39
CA ARG A 292 19.10 -16.06 1.47
C ARG A 292 18.73 -16.45 0.03
N ARG A 293 18.59 -15.44 -0.84
CA ARG A 293 18.53 -15.56 -2.31
C ARG A 293 17.51 -16.60 -2.80
N GLU A 294 16.25 -16.39 -2.46
CA GLU A 294 15.17 -17.19 -3.04
C GLU A 294 14.60 -16.49 -4.28
N LEU A 295 14.46 -17.25 -5.36
CA LEU A 295 13.62 -16.91 -6.50
C LEU A 295 12.36 -17.77 -6.37
N ARG A 296 11.18 -17.13 -6.36
CA ARG A 296 9.90 -17.82 -6.24
C ARG A 296 9.00 -17.47 -7.41
N PHE A 297 8.33 -18.49 -7.92
CA PHE A 297 7.29 -18.37 -8.92
C PHE A 297 5.96 -18.80 -8.31
N SER A 298 4.93 -17.98 -8.50
CA SER A 298 3.61 -18.28 -7.98
C SER A 298 2.52 -17.96 -9.00
N VAL A 299 1.34 -18.54 -8.78
CA VAL A 299 0.11 -18.20 -9.47
C VAL A 299 -0.92 -17.77 -8.44
N GLY A 300 -1.83 -16.87 -8.81
CA GLY A 300 -2.85 -16.39 -7.90
C GLY A 300 -4.02 -15.74 -8.59
N VAL A 301 -5.05 -15.45 -7.81
CA VAL A 301 -6.22 -14.69 -8.22
C VAL A 301 -6.45 -13.59 -7.20
N ARG A 302 -6.63 -12.36 -7.68
CA ARG A 302 -7.01 -11.20 -6.87
C ARG A 302 -8.41 -10.75 -7.26
N HIS A 303 -9.22 -10.37 -6.27
CA HIS A 303 -10.49 -9.69 -6.51
C HIS A 303 -10.49 -8.34 -5.80
N VAL A 304 -10.80 -7.27 -6.53
CA VAL A 304 -10.92 -5.91 -6.00
C VAL A 304 -12.38 -5.48 -6.13
N PHE A 305 -13.07 -5.30 -4.99
CA PHE A 305 -14.43 -4.79 -4.97
C PHE A 305 -14.46 -3.29 -5.31
N ARG A 306 -15.48 -2.84 -6.02
CA ARG A 306 -15.75 -1.42 -6.33
C ARG A 306 -16.88 -0.88 -5.48
#